data_AF-A0AA93AN89-F1
#
_entry.id   AF-A0AA93AN89-F1
#
_cell.length_a   1.000
_cell.length_b   1.000
_cell.length_c   1.000
_cell.angle_alpha   90.00
_cell.angle_beta   90.00
_cell.angle_gamma   90.00
#
_symmetry.space_group_name_H-M   'P 1'
#
loop_
_entity.id
_entity.type
_entity.pdbx_description
1 polymer ?
#
loop_
_entity_poly.entity_id
_entity_poly.type
_entity_poly.pdbx_seq_one_letter_code
_entity_poly.pdbx_strand_id
1 'polypeptide(L)'
;MSLSVNNTGYGNSQAQSTATSSNTTRSTTAEPTAASSDITHIIDPITGKTTLTFPNNINITTEAIARLKKNGGTPPHPSVNIKLSVNDVETNKMALEGWSNNLKAGSDISKEGFVSLINQALSRPSGVTLWNYTTDSMEITIKAAKLEELKNRYVDSRAHQQADKDIQDFIQYQSDALSNVEKNILQDEYQRSVDAGDTDEASSTFLELQKNAEGTSATQVQRQQIFSLAASSDSDTLFSRFRHYISVTSPDRYTKSEYTSILNQFNSHWLEFQLALK
;
A
#
# COMPACT_ATOMS: atom_id res chain seq x y z
N MET A 1 23.43 22.19 0.40
CA MET A 1 23.36 21.67 -0.98
C MET A 1 21.99 21.06 -1.15
N SER A 2 21.17 21.62 -2.02
CA SER A 2 19.77 21.20 -2.24
C SER A 2 19.76 20.04 -3.22
N LEU A 3 19.25 18.88 -2.80
CA LEU A 3 19.09 17.72 -3.67
C LEU A 3 17.66 17.74 -4.22
N SER A 4 17.53 17.99 -5.52
CA SER A 4 16.26 17.87 -6.24
C SER A 4 15.90 16.41 -6.40
N VAL A 5 14.68 16.04 -6.01
CA VAL A 5 14.12 14.71 -6.23
C VAL A 5 13.79 14.57 -7.71
N ASN A 6 14.42 13.62 -8.37
CA ASN A 6 14.18 13.31 -9.78
C ASN A 6 12.91 12.45 -9.87
N ASN A 7 11.78 13.08 -10.15
CA ASN A 7 10.49 12.42 -10.36
C ASN A 7 10.51 11.72 -11.73
N THR A 8 10.69 10.40 -11.75
CA THR A 8 10.65 9.63 -12.99
C THR A 8 9.28 8.99 -13.12
N GLY A 9 8.44 9.57 -13.98
CA GLY A 9 7.23 8.92 -14.49
C GLY A 9 6.00 9.81 -14.45
N TYR A 10 5.85 10.71 -15.42
CA TYR A 10 4.61 11.02 -16.17
C TYR A 10 4.98 12.07 -17.22
N GLY A 11 5.44 11.62 -18.37
CA GLY A 11 5.68 12.47 -19.54
C GLY A 11 4.35 12.83 -20.18
N ASN A 12 3.88 14.06 -19.97
CA ASN A 12 2.75 14.63 -20.71
C ASN A 12 3.29 15.23 -22.02
N SER A 13 3.15 14.49 -23.12
CA SER A 13 3.43 15.03 -24.46
C SER A 13 2.33 16.02 -24.84
N GLN A 14 2.65 17.31 -24.77
CA GLN A 14 1.88 18.33 -25.47
C GLN A 14 2.08 18.16 -26.98
N ALA A 15 0.98 17.90 -27.70
CA ALA A 15 0.88 18.16 -29.13
C ALA A 15 -0.17 19.24 -29.37
N GLN A 16 0.21 20.25 -30.15
CA GLN A 16 -0.61 21.38 -30.59
C GLN A 16 -1.90 20.92 -31.30
N SER A 17 -3.05 21.45 -30.89
CA SER A 17 -4.27 21.40 -31.68
C SER A 17 -4.29 22.54 -32.71
N THR A 18 -4.19 22.19 -33.98
CA THR A 18 -4.64 23.02 -35.10
C THR A 18 -6.10 22.73 -35.42
N ALA A 19 -6.85 23.79 -35.71
CA ALA A 19 -8.29 23.77 -35.94
C ALA A 19 -8.69 23.14 -37.29
N THR A 20 -9.89 22.54 -37.34
CA THR A 20 -10.67 22.45 -38.58
C THR A 20 -12.18 22.53 -38.31
N SER A 21 -12.85 23.18 -39.25
CA SER A 21 -14.21 23.71 -39.20
C SER A 21 -15.28 22.69 -39.64
N SER A 22 -16.52 23.09 -39.37
CA SER A 22 -17.83 22.45 -39.58
C SER A 22 -18.13 21.90 -40.98
N ASN A 23 -19.04 20.91 -41.06
CA ASN A 23 -20.17 20.94 -42.01
C ASN A 23 -21.30 19.94 -41.71
N THR A 24 -22.50 20.46 -41.94
CA THR A 24 -23.90 19.96 -41.85
C THR A 24 -24.22 18.76 -42.77
N THR A 25 -25.20 17.90 -42.43
CA THR A 25 -26.40 17.48 -43.24
C THR A 25 -27.29 16.47 -42.48
N ARG A 26 -28.58 16.41 -42.86
CA ARG A 26 -29.81 16.01 -42.15
C ARG A 26 -30.48 14.74 -42.74
N SER A 27 -31.13 13.95 -41.87
CA SER A 27 -32.26 12.98 -42.03
C SER A 27 -32.15 11.76 -42.97
N THR A 28 -32.43 10.54 -42.45
CA THR A 28 -33.68 9.74 -42.64
C THR A 28 -33.73 8.43 -41.79
N THR A 29 -34.89 8.21 -41.16
CA THR A 29 -35.68 7.00 -40.80
C THR A 29 -35.06 5.58 -40.60
N ALA A 30 -35.10 5.14 -39.32
CA ALA A 30 -35.42 3.83 -38.69
C ALA A 30 -34.93 2.45 -39.20
N GLU A 31 -34.10 1.77 -38.39
CA GLU A 31 -34.32 0.45 -37.73
C GLU A 31 -33.17 0.22 -36.69
N PRO A 32 -33.35 -0.45 -35.52
CA PRO A 32 -32.42 -0.35 -34.40
C PRO A 32 -31.35 -1.45 -34.45
N THR A 33 -30.14 -1.08 -34.85
CA THR A 33 -28.97 -1.96 -34.76
C THR A 33 -28.14 -1.57 -33.54
N ALA A 34 -28.00 -2.52 -32.62
CA ALA A 34 -27.24 -2.43 -31.40
C ALA A 34 -25.83 -1.87 -31.60
N ALA A 35 -25.52 -0.74 -30.96
CA ALA A 35 -24.17 -0.37 -30.57
C ALA A 35 -24.20 0.81 -29.59
N SER A 36 -23.40 0.69 -28.54
CA SER A 36 -22.94 1.77 -27.66
C SER A 36 -24.01 2.41 -26.77
N SER A 37 -24.38 1.71 -25.70
CA SER A 37 -24.86 2.40 -24.50
C SER A 37 -23.68 3.11 -23.84
N ASP A 38 -23.57 4.42 -24.10
CA ASP A 38 -22.87 5.37 -23.25
C ASP A 38 -23.22 5.06 -21.78
N ILE A 39 -22.24 4.62 -20.99
CA ILE A 39 -22.38 4.45 -19.54
C ILE A 39 -22.21 5.82 -18.90
N THR A 40 -23.11 6.76 -19.20
CA THR A 40 -23.19 8.06 -18.53
C THR A 40 -24.31 8.08 -17.49
N HIS A 41 -25.13 7.03 -17.46
CA HIS A 41 -26.30 6.91 -16.61
C HIS A 41 -26.47 5.46 -16.14
N ILE A 42 -26.32 5.23 -14.82
CA ILE A 42 -26.75 3.97 -14.19
C ILE A 42 -28.21 4.17 -13.78
N ILE A 43 -29.09 3.36 -14.34
CA ILE A 43 -30.51 3.30 -13.99
C ILE A 43 -30.66 2.28 -12.87
N ASP A 44 -31.28 2.67 -11.76
CA ASP A 44 -31.71 1.75 -10.72
C ASP A 44 -32.62 0.67 -11.34
N PRO A 45 -32.26 -0.62 -11.30
CA PRO A 45 -33.01 -1.69 -11.97
C PRO A 45 -34.35 -2.02 -11.31
N ILE A 46 -34.65 -1.48 -10.12
CA ILE A 46 -35.92 -1.68 -9.40
C ILE A 46 -36.82 -0.44 -9.53
N THR A 47 -36.27 0.78 -9.49
CA THR A 47 -37.07 2.02 -9.53
C THR A 47 -37.07 2.78 -10.86
N GLY A 48 -36.17 2.43 -11.78
CA GLY A 48 -36.05 3.06 -13.10
C GLY A 48 -35.54 4.51 -13.08
N LYS A 49 -35.05 5.02 -11.95
CA LYS A 49 -34.52 6.38 -11.82
C LYS A 49 -33.00 6.43 -11.97
N THR A 50 -32.53 7.50 -12.61
CA THR A 50 -31.12 7.85 -12.75
C THR A 50 -30.62 8.58 -11.51
N THR A 51 -29.59 8.05 -10.86
CA THR A 51 -29.13 8.59 -9.57
C THR A 51 -27.72 9.20 -9.59
N LEU A 52 -26.85 8.91 -10.57
CA LEU A 52 -25.46 9.41 -10.56
C LEU A 52 -24.89 9.64 -11.98
N THR A 53 -24.25 10.80 -12.18
CA THR A 53 -23.45 11.13 -13.38
C THR A 53 -21.97 10.97 -13.03
N PHE A 54 -21.27 10.05 -13.70
CA PHE A 54 -19.83 9.82 -13.52
C PHE A 54 -18.99 10.68 -14.49
N PRO A 55 -17.75 11.05 -14.15
CA PRO A 55 -16.77 11.52 -15.12
C PRO A 55 -16.26 10.37 -16.01
N ASN A 56 -16.27 10.61 -17.32
CA ASN A 56 -16.20 9.63 -18.43
C ASN A 56 -14.84 8.95 -18.68
N ASN A 57 -14.06 8.54 -17.67
CA ASN A 57 -12.64 8.20 -17.91
C ASN A 57 -12.13 6.86 -17.36
N ILE A 58 -12.92 6.05 -16.65
CA ILE A 58 -12.41 4.79 -16.09
C ILE A 58 -12.73 3.63 -17.04
N ASN A 59 -11.77 3.29 -17.90
CA ASN A 59 -11.85 2.10 -18.75
C ASN A 59 -11.38 0.86 -17.97
N ILE A 60 -12.33 0.07 -17.47
CA ILE A 60 -12.06 -1.26 -16.91
C ILE A 60 -11.75 -2.22 -18.05
N THR A 61 -10.56 -2.84 -18.02
CA THR A 61 -10.13 -3.75 -19.09
C THR A 61 -10.92 -5.06 -19.07
N THR A 62 -11.24 -5.60 -20.24
CA THR A 62 -11.94 -6.89 -20.42
C THR A 62 -11.22 -8.06 -19.74
N GLU A 63 -9.89 -7.96 -19.63
CA GLU A 63 -9.04 -8.91 -18.91
C GLU A 63 -9.31 -8.92 -17.39
N ALA A 64 -9.58 -7.76 -16.79
CA ALA A 64 -9.94 -7.65 -15.38
C ALA A 64 -11.27 -8.34 -15.08
N ILE A 65 -12.26 -8.19 -15.98
CA ILE A 65 -13.57 -8.86 -15.88
C ILE A 65 -13.44 -10.38 -16.06
N ALA A 66 -12.56 -10.84 -16.96
CA ALA A 66 -12.33 -12.28 -17.18
C ALA A 66 -11.67 -12.95 -15.96
N ARG A 67 -10.73 -12.27 -15.30
CA ARG A 67 -10.06 -12.76 -14.07
C ARG A 67 -11.02 -12.83 -12.88
N LEU A 68 -11.94 -11.87 -12.77
CA LEU A 68 -13.01 -11.88 -11.76
C LEU A 68 -13.93 -13.09 -11.91
N LYS A 69 -14.35 -13.40 -13.15
CA LYS A 69 -15.22 -14.55 -13.42
C LYS A 69 -14.54 -15.91 -13.19
N LYS A 70 -13.22 -16.00 -13.40
CA LYS A 70 -12.45 -17.26 -13.25
C LYS A 70 -12.32 -17.71 -11.79
N ASN A 71 -12.42 -16.79 -10.82
CA ASN A 71 -12.23 -17.08 -9.40
C ASN A 71 -13.53 -17.25 -8.60
N GLY A 72 -14.70 -16.97 -9.20
CA GLY A 72 -16.01 -17.01 -8.53
C GLY A 72 -16.66 -18.40 -8.41
N GLY A 73 -15.90 -19.50 -8.55
CA GLY A 73 -16.45 -20.85 -8.69
C GLY A 73 -16.14 -21.84 -7.55
N THR A 74 -15.48 -21.44 -6.47
CA THR A 74 -15.11 -22.37 -5.39
C THR A 74 -15.36 -21.74 -4.02
N PRO A 75 -16.10 -22.39 -3.12
CA PRO A 75 -16.41 -21.82 -1.81
C PRO A 75 -15.16 -21.91 -0.91
N PRO A 76 -14.75 -20.84 -0.21
CA PRO A 76 -13.74 -20.98 0.83
C PRO A 76 -14.41 -21.38 2.15
N HIS A 77 -14.05 -22.58 2.61
CA HIS A 77 -14.18 -23.03 4.00
C HIS A 77 -13.36 -22.15 4.98
N PRO A 78 -13.57 -22.25 6.32
CA PRO A 78 -13.09 -21.31 7.32
C PRO A 78 -11.60 -21.53 7.59
N SER A 79 -10.79 -20.92 6.76
CA SER A 79 -9.38 -20.67 7.02
C SER A 79 -8.93 -19.72 5.93
N VAL A 80 -8.87 -18.43 6.25
CA VAL A 80 -8.16 -17.44 5.44
C VAL A 80 -6.70 -17.90 5.41
N ASN A 81 -6.37 -18.75 4.43
CA ASN A 81 -5.02 -19.21 4.19
C ASN A 81 -4.35 -18.08 3.44
N ILE A 82 -3.79 -17.14 4.20
CA ILE A 82 -3.00 -16.04 3.70
C ILE A 82 -1.84 -16.67 2.90
N LYS A 83 -1.97 -16.68 1.57
CA LYS A 83 -0.85 -17.00 0.67
C LYS A 83 0.12 -15.83 0.66
N LEU A 84 0.77 -15.57 1.80
CA LEU A 84 2.10 -15.00 1.79
C LEU A 84 2.97 -16.10 1.18
N SER A 85 3.45 -15.89 -0.04
CA SER A 85 4.47 -16.78 -0.58
C SER A 85 5.66 -16.69 0.40
N VAL A 86 5.93 -17.78 1.11
CA VAL A 86 7.05 -17.89 2.07
C VAL A 86 8.36 -17.47 1.42
N ASN A 87 8.47 -17.73 0.11
CA ASN A 87 9.61 -17.37 -0.72
C ASN A 87 9.89 -15.87 -0.77
N ASP A 88 8.87 -15.00 -0.74
CA ASP A 88 9.09 -13.55 -0.91
C ASP A 88 9.52 -12.87 0.41
N VAL A 89 9.05 -13.36 1.57
CA VAL A 89 9.57 -12.92 2.89
C VAL A 89 11.05 -13.28 3.00
N GLU A 90 11.36 -14.52 2.65
CA GLU A 90 12.72 -15.06 2.73
C GLU A 90 13.63 -14.40 1.70
N THR A 91 13.14 -14.10 0.49
CA THR A 91 13.89 -13.40 -0.55
C THR A 91 14.26 -11.97 -0.14
N ASN A 92 13.31 -11.18 0.37
CA ASN A 92 13.60 -9.83 0.84
C ASN A 92 14.58 -9.85 2.01
N LYS A 93 14.40 -10.79 2.95
CA LYS A 93 15.34 -10.96 4.06
C LYS A 93 16.74 -11.33 3.59
N MET A 94 16.87 -12.30 2.67
CA MET A 94 18.15 -12.72 2.11
C MET A 94 18.86 -11.58 1.36
N ALA A 95 18.11 -10.73 0.63
CA ALA A 95 18.68 -9.55 -0.02
C ALA A 95 19.32 -8.58 1.00
N LEU A 96 18.60 -8.28 2.08
CA LEU A 96 19.08 -7.42 3.17
C LEU A 96 20.30 -8.03 3.90
N GLU A 97 20.28 -9.34 4.18
CA GLU A 97 21.42 -10.04 4.79
C GLU A 97 22.64 -10.07 3.84
N GLY A 98 22.41 -10.05 2.53
CA GLY A 98 23.43 -9.98 1.49
C GLY A 98 24.29 -8.72 1.53
N TRP A 99 23.83 -7.64 2.18
CA TRP A 99 24.62 -6.42 2.40
C TRP A 99 25.87 -6.67 3.23
N SER A 100 25.91 -7.74 4.04
CA SER A 100 27.10 -8.18 4.78
C SER A 100 28.30 -8.49 3.87
N ASN A 101 28.10 -8.68 2.56
CA ASN A 101 29.18 -8.84 1.59
C ASN A 101 29.80 -7.51 1.12
N ASN A 102 29.17 -6.38 1.46
CA ASN A 102 29.55 -5.05 1.04
C ASN A 102 29.79 -4.12 2.25
N LEU A 103 30.33 -4.67 3.34
CA LEU A 103 30.64 -3.89 4.53
C LEU A 103 31.76 -2.89 4.24
N LYS A 104 31.60 -1.67 4.75
CA LYS A 104 32.60 -0.61 4.71
C LYS A 104 33.89 -1.08 5.40
N ALA A 105 35.03 -0.77 4.80
CA ALA A 105 36.34 -1.04 5.40
C ALA A 105 36.49 -0.32 6.75
N GLY A 106 36.97 -1.03 7.78
CA GLY A 106 37.15 -0.47 9.13
C GLY A 106 35.84 -0.26 9.90
N SER A 107 34.77 -0.98 9.53
CA SER A 107 33.49 -0.95 10.27
C SER A 107 33.51 -1.77 11.56
N ASP A 108 34.59 -2.53 11.83
CA ASP A 108 34.81 -3.42 12.97
C ASP A 108 33.72 -4.47 13.25
N ILE A 109 32.71 -4.58 12.36
CA ILE A 109 31.62 -5.54 12.45
C ILE A 109 31.91 -6.77 11.57
N SER A 110 31.63 -7.97 12.09
CA SER A 110 31.66 -9.20 11.29
C SER A 110 30.41 -9.33 10.42
N LYS A 111 30.44 -10.21 9.43
CA LYS A 111 29.25 -10.51 8.62
C LYS A 111 28.10 -11.02 9.46
N GLU A 112 28.40 -11.92 10.40
CA GLU A 112 27.43 -12.53 11.31
C GLU A 112 26.87 -11.48 12.27
N GLY A 113 27.72 -10.59 12.80
CA GLY A 113 27.29 -9.46 13.62
C GLY A 113 26.33 -8.54 12.87
N PHE A 114 26.66 -8.21 11.61
CA PHE A 114 25.79 -7.38 10.77
C PHE A 114 24.46 -8.08 10.45
N VAL A 115 24.47 -9.37 10.11
CA VAL A 115 23.25 -10.15 9.89
C VAL A 115 22.39 -10.22 11.16
N SER A 116 23.01 -10.32 12.34
CA SER A 116 22.28 -10.22 13.62
C SER A 116 21.59 -8.87 13.79
N LEU A 117 22.23 -7.76 13.41
CA LEU A 117 21.61 -6.43 13.43
C LEU A 117 20.46 -6.31 12.42
N ILE A 118 20.58 -6.89 11.22
CA ILE A 118 19.47 -6.95 10.25
C ILE A 118 18.28 -7.71 10.84
N ASN A 119 18.51 -8.86 11.45
CA ASN A 119 17.47 -9.64 12.11
C ASN A 119 16.81 -8.86 13.27
N GLN A 120 17.60 -8.14 14.07
CA GLN A 120 17.08 -7.26 15.11
C GLN A 120 16.27 -6.09 14.53
N ALA A 121 16.73 -5.48 13.43
CA ALA A 121 16.03 -4.40 12.74
C ALA A 121 14.64 -4.83 12.24
N LEU A 122 14.54 -6.05 11.69
CA LEU A 122 13.30 -6.61 11.15
C LEU A 122 12.37 -7.21 12.22
N SER A 123 12.85 -7.36 13.45
CA SER A 123 12.07 -7.92 14.55
C SER A 123 11.00 -6.95 15.07
N ARG A 124 9.96 -7.53 15.68
CA ARG A 124 8.87 -6.81 16.35
C ARG A 124 9.08 -6.86 17.87
N PRO A 125 8.65 -5.85 18.65
CA PRO A 125 8.60 -5.98 20.10
C PRO A 125 7.72 -7.18 20.52
N SER A 126 8.20 -7.99 21.45
CA SER A 126 7.57 -9.27 21.83
C SER A 126 6.15 -9.13 22.43
N GLY A 127 5.81 -7.97 22.97
CA GLY A 127 4.48 -7.67 23.53
C GLY A 127 3.48 -7.08 22.54
N VAL A 128 3.87 -6.86 21.28
CA VAL A 128 3.03 -6.20 20.28
C VAL A 128 2.40 -7.23 19.36
N THR A 129 1.07 -7.32 19.40
CA THR A 129 0.28 -7.99 18.36
C THR A 129 -0.34 -6.90 17.49
N LEU A 130 -0.16 -6.99 16.18
CA LEU A 130 -0.73 -6.02 15.24
C LEU A 130 -1.88 -6.65 14.47
N TRP A 131 -2.99 -5.93 14.43
CA TRP A 131 -4.19 -6.21 13.63
C TRP A 131 -4.80 -4.91 13.10
N ASN A 132 -3.98 -3.89 12.89
CA ASN A 132 -4.46 -2.55 12.58
C ASN A 132 -3.55 -1.83 11.58
N TYR A 133 -4.16 -1.43 10.46
CA TYR A 133 -3.49 -0.77 9.34
C TYR A 133 -2.60 0.41 9.74
N THR A 134 -2.97 1.18 10.77
CA THR A 134 -2.18 2.32 11.27
C THR A 134 -0.88 1.84 11.90
N THR A 135 -0.96 0.94 12.88
CA THR A 135 0.22 0.46 13.62
C THR A 135 1.08 -0.48 12.78
N ASP A 136 0.48 -1.25 11.88
CA ASP A 136 1.21 -2.06 10.89
C ASP A 136 2.04 -1.18 9.95
N SER A 137 1.46 -0.08 9.45
CA SER A 137 2.19 0.85 8.59
C SER A 137 3.32 1.55 9.33
N MET A 138 3.10 1.94 10.60
CA MET A 138 4.17 2.50 11.44
C MET A 138 5.30 1.51 11.67
N GLU A 139 5.00 0.23 11.91
CA GLU A 139 6.04 -0.79 12.07
C GLU A 139 6.90 -0.93 10.81
N ILE A 140 6.28 -1.02 9.62
CA ILE A 140 7.00 -1.09 8.33
C ILE A 140 7.96 0.10 8.21
N THR A 141 7.46 1.30 8.49
CA THR A 141 8.26 2.53 8.43
C THR A 141 9.43 2.52 9.42
N ILE A 142 9.23 2.04 10.65
CA ILE A 142 10.29 1.96 11.65
C ILE A 142 11.34 0.93 11.25
N LYS A 143 10.94 -0.22 10.70
CA LYS A 143 11.88 -1.23 10.18
C LYS A 143 12.71 -0.66 9.04
N ALA A 144 12.09 0.05 8.09
CA ALA A 144 12.80 0.73 7.03
C ALA A 144 13.81 1.76 7.57
N ALA A 145 13.43 2.56 8.58
CA ALA A 145 14.35 3.48 9.23
C ALA A 145 15.53 2.77 9.91
N LYS A 146 15.31 1.61 10.54
CA LYS A 146 16.40 0.81 11.13
C LYS A 146 17.35 0.29 10.06
N LEU A 147 16.83 -0.19 8.94
CA LEU A 147 17.63 -0.65 7.80
C LEU A 147 18.47 0.49 7.19
N GLU A 148 17.88 1.69 7.10
CA GLU A 148 18.55 2.91 6.65
C GLU A 148 19.74 3.28 7.54
N GLU A 149 19.59 3.17 8.88
CA GLU A 149 20.69 3.36 9.84
C GLU A 149 21.82 2.33 9.63
N LEU A 150 21.48 1.06 9.42
CA LEU A 150 22.47 0.01 9.15
C LEU A 150 23.22 0.24 7.84
N LYS A 151 22.50 0.62 6.79
CA LYS A 151 23.07 0.99 5.48
C LYS A 151 24.07 2.13 5.64
N ASN A 152 23.64 3.22 6.25
CA ASN A 152 24.44 4.44 6.37
C ASN A 152 25.68 4.23 7.25
N ARG A 153 25.59 3.36 8.26
CA ARG A 153 26.68 3.12 9.21
C ARG A 153 27.70 2.08 8.74
N TYR A 154 27.24 0.96 8.18
CA TYR A 154 28.09 -0.22 7.97
C TYR A 154 28.27 -0.62 6.50
N VAL A 155 27.38 -0.23 5.59
CA VAL A 155 27.46 -0.63 4.18
C VAL A 155 28.33 0.37 3.40
N ASP A 156 29.21 -0.14 2.54
CA ASP A 156 30.04 0.69 1.66
C ASP A 156 29.15 1.50 0.71
N SER A 157 29.50 2.77 0.49
CA SER A 157 28.72 3.69 -0.35
C SER A 157 28.49 3.17 -1.78
N ARG A 158 29.39 2.31 -2.29
CA ARG A 158 29.24 1.69 -3.63
C ARG A 158 28.03 0.76 -3.72
N ALA A 159 27.57 0.22 -2.59
CA ALA A 159 26.40 -0.66 -2.53
C ALA A 159 25.12 0.07 -2.09
N HIS A 160 25.17 1.36 -1.76
CA HIS A 160 24.01 2.12 -1.26
C HIS A 160 22.84 2.13 -2.24
N GLN A 161 23.08 2.25 -3.54
CA GLN A 161 21.99 2.22 -4.54
C GLN A 161 21.20 0.90 -4.52
N GLN A 162 21.89 -0.24 -4.35
CA GLN A 162 21.22 -1.52 -4.24
C GLN A 162 20.52 -1.66 -2.89
N ALA A 163 21.16 -1.22 -1.81
CA ALA A 163 20.55 -1.22 -0.48
C ALA A 163 19.28 -0.35 -0.42
N ASP A 164 19.27 0.81 -1.07
CA ASP A 164 18.08 1.66 -1.22
C ASP A 164 16.95 0.89 -1.92
N LYS A 165 17.27 0.19 -3.00
CA LYS A 165 16.31 -0.64 -3.72
C LYS A 165 15.76 -1.76 -2.84
N ASP A 166 16.62 -2.46 -2.11
CA ASP A 166 16.18 -3.56 -1.23
C ASP A 166 15.28 -3.06 -0.09
N ILE A 167 15.52 -1.86 0.46
CA ILE A 167 14.62 -1.21 1.43
C ILE A 167 13.27 -0.91 0.79
N GLN A 168 13.25 -0.37 -0.43
CA GLN A 168 12.00 -0.09 -1.15
C GLN A 168 11.23 -1.37 -1.48
N ASP A 169 11.93 -2.43 -1.92
CA ASP A 169 11.32 -3.72 -2.21
C ASP A 169 10.74 -4.35 -0.93
N PHE A 170 11.41 -4.21 0.22
CA PHE A 170 10.88 -4.60 1.54
C PHE A 170 9.58 -3.84 1.90
N ILE A 171 9.58 -2.51 1.78
CA ILE A 171 8.40 -1.68 2.08
C ILE A 171 7.23 -2.07 1.18
N GLN A 172 7.49 -2.20 -0.12
CA GLN A 172 6.49 -2.56 -1.12
C GLN A 172 5.89 -3.92 -0.81
N TYR A 173 6.73 -4.92 -0.55
CA TYR A 173 6.27 -6.27 -0.20
C TYR A 173 5.35 -6.28 1.03
N GLN A 174 5.74 -5.60 2.11
CA GLN A 174 4.92 -5.52 3.33
C GLN A 174 3.60 -4.75 3.08
N SER A 175 3.65 -3.67 2.29
CA SER A 175 2.46 -2.90 1.90
C SER A 175 1.48 -3.72 1.05
N ASP A 176 1.99 -4.51 0.11
CA ASP A 176 1.19 -5.38 -0.74
C ASP A 176 0.58 -6.53 0.06
N ALA A 177 1.31 -7.10 1.02
CA ALA A 177 0.77 -8.09 1.94
C ALA A 177 -0.46 -7.54 2.71
N LEU A 178 -0.36 -6.32 3.25
CA LEU A 178 -1.50 -5.68 3.95
C LEU A 178 -2.66 -5.36 3.00
N SER A 179 -2.37 -4.94 1.77
CA SER A 179 -3.40 -4.68 0.74
C SER A 179 -4.12 -5.97 0.31
N ASN A 180 -3.41 -7.09 0.24
CA ASN A 180 -4.00 -8.40 -0.05
C ASN A 180 -4.86 -8.92 1.11
N VAL A 181 -4.47 -8.65 2.37
CA VAL A 181 -5.32 -8.96 3.52
C VAL A 181 -6.62 -8.15 3.47
N GLU A 182 -6.54 -6.84 3.23
CA GLU A 182 -7.72 -6.00 3.03
C GLU A 182 -8.62 -6.53 1.91
N LYS A 183 -8.04 -6.85 0.76
CA LYS A 183 -8.77 -7.43 -0.37
C LYS A 183 -9.56 -8.68 0.02
N ASN A 184 -8.94 -9.62 0.73
CA ASN A 184 -9.61 -10.85 1.13
C ASN A 184 -10.75 -10.59 2.11
N ILE A 185 -10.57 -9.66 3.06
CA ILE A 185 -11.62 -9.24 3.99
C ILE A 185 -12.79 -8.62 3.22
N LEU A 186 -12.51 -7.71 2.28
CA LEU A 186 -13.54 -7.05 1.46
C LEU A 186 -14.26 -8.05 0.54
N GLN A 187 -13.57 -9.06 0.00
CA GLN A 187 -14.22 -10.10 -0.81
C GLN A 187 -15.20 -10.95 0.02
N ASP A 188 -14.81 -11.28 1.23
CA ASP A 188 -15.63 -12.03 2.19
C ASP A 188 -16.83 -11.21 2.69
N GLU A 189 -16.63 -9.92 2.99
CA GLU A 189 -17.72 -8.98 3.34
C GLU A 189 -18.71 -8.81 2.19
N TYR A 190 -18.22 -8.61 0.97
CA TYR A 190 -19.07 -8.50 -0.21
C TYR A 190 -19.97 -9.72 -0.38
N GLN A 191 -19.41 -10.93 -0.21
CA GLN A 191 -20.19 -12.16 -0.33
C GLN A 191 -21.25 -12.27 0.77
N ARG A 192 -20.91 -11.93 2.03
CA ARG A 192 -21.88 -11.89 3.12
C ARG A 192 -23.05 -10.93 2.83
N SER A 193 -22.75 -9.73 2.33
CA SER A 193 -23.78 -8.73 2.04
C SER A 193 -24.69 -9.19 0.90
N VAL A 194 -24.14 -9.83 -0.14
CA VAL A 194 -24.92 -10.48 -1.20
C VAL A 194 -25.82 -11.58 -0.64
N ASP A 195 -25.29 -12.47 0.21
CA ASP A 195 -26.04 -13.58 0.80
C ASP A 195 -27.17 -13.10 1.75
N ALA A 196 -26.95 -11.98 2.44
CA ALA A 196 -27.93 -11.34 3.30
C ALA A 196 -28.99 -10.53 2.53
N GLY A 197 -28.78 -10.28 1.23
CA GLY A 197 -29.62 -9.38 0.43
C GLY A 197 -29.43 -7.90 0.75
N ASP A 198 -28.32 -7.54 1.43
CA ASP A 198 -27.95 -6.15 1.71
C ASP A 198 -27.24 -5.54 0.50
N THR A 199 -28.05 -4.98 -0.41
CA THR A 199 -27.57 -4.42 -1.67
C THR A 199 -26.72 -3.17 -1.50
N ASP A 200 -26.99 -2.39 -0.45
CA ASP A 200 -26.27 -1.14 -0.18
C ASP A 200 -24.85 -1.47 0.30
N GLU A 201 -24.72 -2.40 1.26
CA GLU A 201 -23.43 -2.83 1.78
C GLU A 201 -22.62 -3.59 0.70
N ALA A 202 -23.27 -4.44 -0.10
CA ALA A 202 -22.60 -5.12 -1.21
C ALA A 202 -22.04 -4.12 -2.25
N SER A 203 -22.82 -3.08 -2.58
CA SER A 203 -22.38 -2.05 -3.54
C SER A 203 -21.22 -1.22 -2.98
N SER A 204 -21.32 -0.81 -1.70
CA SER A 204 -20.26 -0.09 -0.99
C SER A 204 -18.95 -0.90 -0.94
N THR A 205 -19.04 -2.17 -0.56
CA THR A 205 -17.89 -3.07 -0.47
C THR A 205 -17.24 -3.32 -1.83
N PHE A 206 -18.05 -3.47 -2.89
CA PHE A 206 -17.55 -3.63 -4.26
C PHE A 206 -16.78 -2.38 -4.75
N LEU A 207 -17.21 -1.18 -4.36
CA LEU A 207 -16.47 0.05 -4.66
C LEU A 207 -15.11 0.06 -3.94
N GLU A 208 -15.06 -0.38 -2.68
CA GLU A 208 -13.80 -0.43 -1.94
C GLU A 208 -12.83 -1.49 -2.50
N LEU A 209 -13.35 -2.62 -3.00
CA LEU A 209 -12.54 -3.61 -3.74
C LEU A 209 -11.90 -3.03 -5.00
N GLN A 210 -12.62 -2.18 -5.73
CA GLN A 210 -12.06 -1.49 -6.91
C GLN A 210 -10.94 -0.53 -6.48
N LYS A 211 -11.16 0.27 -5.43
CA LYS A 211 -10.13 1.16 -4.90
C LYS A 211 -8.90 0.40 -4.43
N ASN A 212 -9.07 -0.74 -3.75
CA ASN A 212 -7.95 -1.60 -3.33
C ASN A 212 -7.12 -2.10 -4.53
N ALA A 213 -7.78 -2.50 -5.61
CA ALA A 213 -7.11 -2.92 -6.85
C ALA A 213 -6.37 -1.77 -7.56
N GLU A 214 -6.84 -0.53 -7.39
CA GLU A 214 -6.24 0.69 -7.94
C GLU A 214 -5.15 1.30 -7.03
N GLY A 215 -4.97 0.81 -5.81
CA GLY A 215 -4.03 1.40 -4.85
C GLY A 215 -4.59 2.63 -4.11
N THR A 216 -5.90 2.85 -4.16
CA THR A 216 -6.59 4.05 -3.67
C THR A 216 -7.60 3.76 -2.55
N SER A 217 -7.59 2.55 -1.97
CA SER A 217 -8.45 2.24 -0.81
C SER A 217 -8.14 3.17 0.36
N ALA A 218 -9.11 3.35 1.25
CA ALA A 218 -8.93 4.22 2.41
C ALA A 218 -7.70 3.80 3.24
N THR A 219 -7.46 2.49 3.39
CA THR A 219 -6.32 1.98 4.16
C THR A 219 -5.00 2.11 3.40
N GLN A 220 -4.99 2.01 2.07
CA GLN A 220 -3.80 2.25 1.25
C GLN A 220 -3.40 3.72 1.28
N VAL A 221 -4.36 4.65 1.14
CA VAL A 221 -4.12 6.09 1.27
C VAL A 221 -3.59 6.42 2.67
N GLN A 222 -4.20 5.85 3.71
CA GLN A 222 -3.75 6.00 5.09
C GLN A 222 -2.29 5.55 5.26
N ARG A 223 -1.95 4.37 4.75
CA ARG A 223 -0.59 3.80 4.79
C ARG A 223 0.42 4.70 4.07
N GLN A 224 0.07 5.23 2.90
CA GLN A 224 0.95 6.16 2.17
C GLN A 224 1.20 7.45 2.93
N GLN A 225 0.18 8.00 3.61
CA GLN A 225 0.38 9.14 4.50
C GLN A 225 1.37 8.81 5.63
N ILE A 226 1.25 7.64 6.26
CA ILE A 226 2.16 7.21 7.33
C ILE A 226 3.59 7.05 6.79
N PHE A 227 3.77 6.44 5.61
CA PHE A 227 5.08 6.30 4.98
C PHE A 227 5.72 7.67 4.69
N SER A 228 4.93 8.64 4.23
CA SER A 228 5.42 10.00 3.99
C SER A 228 5.94 10.69 5.26
N LEU A 229 5.49 10.28 6.45
CA LEU A 229 5.99 10.82 7.72
C LEU A 229 7.43 10.44 7.99
N ALA A 230 8.00 9.41 7.36
CA ALA A 230 9.42 9.07 7.48
C ALA A 230 10.29 9.54 6.31
N ALA A 231 9.71 10.19 5.31
CA ALA A 231 10.47 10.70 4.18
C ALA A 231 11.44 11.84 4.54
N SER A 232 11.43 12.36 5.77
CA SER A 232 12.47 13.30 6.22
C SER A 232 13.61 12.56 6.91
N SER A 233 14.83 13.05 6.68
CA SER A 233 16.11 12.48 7.13
C SER A 233 16.36 12.52 8.64
N ASP A 234 15.37 12.85 9.47
CA ASP A 234 15.52 13.02 10.91
C ASP A 234 14.74 11.92 11.64
N SER A 235 15.45 10.84 11.99
CA SER A 235 14.90 9.71 12.74
C SER A 235 14.50 10.10 14.18
N ASP A 236 15.12 11.13 14.77
CA ASP A 236 14.78 11.64 16.11
C ASP A 236 13.37 12.25 16.16
N THR A 237 12.89 12.77 15.03
CA THR A 237 11.54 13.34 14.93
C THR A 237 10.46 12.35 14.47
N LEU A 238 10.82 11.13 14.06
CA LEU A 238 9.88 10.14 13.52
C LEU A 238 8.75 9.81 14.52
N PHE A 239 9.11 9.46 15.76
CA PHE A 239 8.15 9.09 16.79
C PHE A 239 7.25 10.27 17.19
N SER A 240 7.76 11.50 17.18
CA SER A 240 6.96 12.70 17.43
C SER A 240 5.92 12.93 16.33
N ARG A 241 6.27 12.67 15.07
CA ARG A 241 5.34 12.72 13.94
C ARG A 241 4.25 11.65 14.03
N PHE A 242 4.60 10.42 14.41
CA PHE A 242 3.59 9.39 14.65
C PHE A 242 2.66 9.72 15.82
N ARG A 243 3.18 10.27 16.93
CA ARG A 243 2.33 10.75 18.03
C ARG A 243 1.37 11.83 17.55
N HIS A 244 1.85 12.78 16.75
CA HIS A 244 1.00 13.81 16.16
C HIS A 244 -0.07 13.20 15.24
N TYR A 245 0.32 12.31 14.33
CA TYR A 245 -0.60 11.60 13.44
C TYR A 245 -1.72 10.89 14.22
N ILE A 246 -1.37 10.04 15.18
CA ILE A 246 -2.33 9.35 16.06
C ILE A 246 -3.26 10.37 16.73
N SER A 247 -2.71 11.50 17.19
CA SER A 247 -3.48 12.50 17.91
C SER A 247 -4.57 13.19 17.08
N VAL A 248 -4.37 13.30 15.76
CA VAL A 248 -5.27 14.00 14.82
C VAL A 248 -6.17 13.05 14.02
N THR A 249 -5.79 11.79 13.84
CA THR A 249 -6.54 10.82 13.02
C THR A 249 -7.34 9.79 13.83
N SER A 250 -7.05 9.60 15.12
CA SER A 250 -7.77 8.60 15.92
C SER A 250 -9.14 9.12 16.36
N PRO A 251 -10.24 8.40 16.05
CA PRO A 251 -11.60 8.91 16.23
C PRO A 251 -12.05 8.96 17.70
N ASP A 252 -11.56 8.03 18.54
CA ASP A 252 -11.94 7.93 19.95
C ASP A 252 -10.73 7.80 20.90
N ARG A 253 -11.00 7.98 22.19
CA ARG A 253 -9.97 7.99 23.23
C ARG A 253 -9.34 6.62 23.46
N TYR A 254 -10.07 5.52 23.25
CA TYR A 254 -9.57 4.17 23.48
C TYR A 254 -8.61 3.76 22.37
N THR A 255 -8.99 3.93 21.10
CA THR A 255 -8.11 3.68 19.95
C THR A 255 -6.86 4.57 20.01
N LYS A 256 -7.01 5.84 20.37
CA LYS A 256 -5.86 6.75 20.58
C LYS A 256 -4.90 6.22 21.65
N SER A 257 -5.43 5.76 22.79
CA SER A 257 -4.65 5.23 23.90
C SER A 257 -3.92 3.94 23.50
N GLU A 258 -4.59 3.05 22.78
CA GLU A 258 -4.02 1.81 22.28
C GLU A 258 -2.87 2.07 21.30
N TYR A 259 -3.09 2.88 20.27
CA TYR A 259 -2.03 3.22 19.31
C TYR A 259 -0.85 3.92 19.98
N THR A 260 -1.11 4.80 20.96
CA THR A 260 -0.04 5.46 21.72
C THR A 260 0.77 4.45 22.53
N SER A 261 0.12 3.46 23.14
CA SER A 261 0.79 2.37 23.88
C SER A 261 1.69 1.54 22.95
N ILE A 262 1.18 1.14 21.78
CA ILE A 262 1.95 0.40 20.78
C ILE A 262 3.13 1.22 20.28
N LEU A 263 2.93 2.51 19.99
CA LEU A 263 4.00 3.41 19.55
C LEU A 263 5.09 3.57 20.62
N ASN A 264 4.75 3.58 21.91
CA ASN A 264 5.74 3.62 22.99
C ASN A 264 6.57 2.33 23.06
N GLN A 265 5.98 1.17 22.78
CA GLN A 265 6.72 -0.09 22.66
C GLN A 265 7.65 -0.07 21.45
N PHE A 266 7.19 0.43 20.31
CA PHE A 266 8.06 0.63 19.15
C PHE A 266 9.22 1.58 19.44
N ASN A 267 8.98 2.68 20.16
CA ASN A 267 10.02 3.63 20.54
C ASN A 267 11.06 2.99 21.46
N SER A 268 10.62 2.21 22.45
CA SER A 268 11.53 1.48 23.35
C SER A 268 12.41 0.49 22.56
N HIS A 269 11.80 -0.26 21.65
CA HIS A 269 12.52 -1.19 20.77
C HIS A 269 13.43 -0.51 19.74
N TRP A 270 13.13 0.74 19.36
CA TRP A 270 14.04 1.56 18.57
C TRP A 270 15.27 1.99 19.37
N LEU A 271 15.07 2.43 20.62
CA LEU A 271 16.18 2.82 21.51
C LEU A 271 17.10 1.64 21.84
N GLU A 272 16.54 0.45 22.09
CA GLU A 272 17.30 -0.79 22.28
C GLU A 272 18.16 -1.12 21.05
N PHE A 273 17.58 -1.00 19.85
CA PHE A 273 18.31 -1.17 18.60
C PHE A 273 19.44 -0.16 18.46
N GLN A 274 19.19 1.13 18.73
CA GLN A 274 20.22 2.18 18.69
C GLN A 274 21.37 1.92 19.69
N LEU A 275 21.08 1.34 20.85
CA LEU A 275 22.12 0.91 21.80
C LEU A 275 22.95 -0.24 21.25
N ALA A 276 22.35 -1.19 20.53
CA ALA A 276 23.06 -2.32 19.91
C ALA A 276 23.98 -1.90 18.76
N LEU A 277 23.80 -0.70 18.19
CA LEU A 277 24.71 -0.16 17.19
C LEU A 277 26.00 0.40 17.78
N LYS A 278 26.06 0.69 19.09
CA LYS A 278 27.22 1.30 19.75
C LYS A 278 28.34 0.29 19.96
#